data_AF-A0A134A061-F1
#
_entry.id   AF-A0A134A061-F1
#
_cell.length_a   1.000
_cell.length_b   1.000
_cell.length_c   1.000
_cell.angle_alpha   90.00
_cell.angle_beta   90.00
_cell.angle_gamma   90.00
#
_symmetry.space_group_name_H-M   'P 1'
#
loop_
_entity.id
_entity.type
_entity.pdbx_description
1 polymer ?
#
loop_
_entity_poly.entity_id
_entity_poly.type
_entity_poly.pdbx_seq_one_letter_code
_entity_poly.pdbx_strand_id
1 'polypeptide(L)'
;MIILNKIAFFKDEEFLRAVRDTMGKERMSLAKRREKPIKGIIWKKSLRKINFISINFKDYHVKDITDLALFKNVETIILTYMGDNEEDIGIYEEENILDNLYLVKKLKNLRRVQLYHLKINNDVKADCPNARVFID
;
A
#
# COMPACT_ATOMS: atom_id res chain seq x y z
N MET A 1 -26.46 -12.22 -2.64
CA MET A 1 -25.94 -11.24 -3.63
C MET A 1 -24.49 -11.59 -4.03
N ILE A 2 -24.29 -12.37 -5.10
CA ILE A 2 -22.99 -13.03 -5.41
C ILE A 2 -21.98 -12.09 -6.07
N ILE A 3 -22.45 -11.05 -6.78
CA ILE A 3 -21.59 -10.16 -7.58
C ILE A 3 -20.90 -9.11 -6.69
N LEU A 4 -21.62 -8.47 -5.78
CA LEU A 4 -21.08 -7.45 -4.87
C LEU A 4 -19.95 -7.98 -3.98
N ASN A 5 -20.01 -9.26 -3.57
CA ASN A 5 -18.94 -9.89 -2.80
C ASN A 5 -17.61 -10.01 -3.58
N LYS A 6 -17.62 -9.87 -4.92
CA LYS A 6 -16.43 -9.94 -5.79
C LYS A 6 -15.78 -8.57 -6.02
N ILE A 7 -16.46 -7.47 -5.68
CA ILE A 7 -15.99 -6.10 -5.83
C ILE A 7 -15.12 -5.73 -4.63
N ALA A 8 -14.01 -5.05 -4.87
CA ALA A 8 -13.18 -4.46 -3.83
C ALA A 8 -13.71 -3.05 -3.50
N PHE A 9 -13.92 -2.80 -2.23
CA PHE A 9 -14.27 -1.49 -1.70
C PHE A 9 -13.09 -0.99 -0.88
N PHE A 10 -12.75 0.27 -1.08
CA PHE A 10 -11.68 0.96 -0.37
C PHE A 10 -12.33 1.97 0.56
N LYS A 11 -11.85 2.04 1.79
CA LYS A 11 -12.28 3.02 2.78
C LYS A 11 -11.66 4.38 2.52
N ASP A 12 -10.41 4.38 2.12
CA ASP A 12 -9.64 5.59 1.81
C ASP A 12 -9.73 5.89 0.31
N GLU A 13 -10.27 7.06 -0.04
CA GLU A 13 -10.45 7.48 -1.44
C GLU A 13 -9.11 7.76 -2.13
N GLU A 14 -8.12 8.24 -1.38
CA GLU A 14 -6.77 8.49 -1.88
C GLU A 14 -6.02 7.18 -2.13
N PHE A 15 -6.27 6.15 -1.32
CA PHE A 15 -5.77 4.80 -1.59
C PHE A 15 -6.44 4.21 -2.83
N LEU A 16 -7.76 4.38 -2.99
CA LEU A 16 -8.44 4.00 -4.22
C LEU A 16 -7.82 4.70 -5.45
N ARG A 17 -7.52 6.02 -5.35
CA ARG A 17 -6.85 6.78 -6.41
C ARG A 17 -5.47 6.18 -6.70
N ALA A 18 -4.65 5.92 -5.68
CA ALA A 18 -3.34 5.29 -5.84
C ALA A 18 -3.43 3.95 -6.60
N VAL A 19 -4.38 3.09 -6.23
CA VAL A 19 -4.60 1.81 -6.91
C VAL A 19 -4.99 2.02 -8.37
N ARG A 20 -5.90 2.96 -8.65
CA ARG A 20 -6.34 3.24 -10.03
C ARG A 20 -5.22 3.78 -10.90
N ASP A 21 -4.33 4.58 -10.33
CA ASP A 21 -3.26 5.26 -11.04
C ASP A 21 -2.04 4.36 -11.25
N THR A 22 -1.76 3.42 -10.34
CA THR A 22 -0.48 2.68 -10.33
C THR A 22 -0.62 1.17 -10.52
N MET A 23 -1.83 0.60 -10.50
CA MET A 23 -2.02 -0.85 -10.64
C MET A 23 -1.75 -1.32 -12.09
N GLY A 24 -0.66 -2.07 -12.24
CA GLY A 24 -0.29 -2.83 -13.43
C GLY A 24 -0.65 -4.32 -13.34
N LYS A 25 0.08 -5.18 -14.07
CA LYS A 25 -0.17 -6.64 -14.11
C LYS A 25 0.00 -7.31 -12.74
N GLU A 26 1.18 -7.13 -12.13
CA GLU A 26 1.55 -7.77 -10.85
C GLU A 26 2.08 -6.76 -9.81
N ARG A 27 2.20 -5.49 -10.20
CA ARG A 27 2.79 -4.45 -9.38
C ARG A 27 1.90 -3.23 -9.33
N MET A 28 1.71 -2.71 -8.13
CA MET A 28 1.24 -1.37 -7.85
C MET A 28 2.49 -0.57 -7.44
N SER A 29 2.96 0.35 -8.28
CA SER A 29 4.23 1.04 -8.06
C SER A 29 4.25 2.43 -8.68
N LEU A 30 4.88 3.36 -7.97
CA LEU A 30 5.15 4.72 -8.42
C LEU A 30 5.90 4.76 -9.76
N ALA A 31 6.80 3.80 -10.00
CA ALA A 31 7.55 3.68 -11.25
C ALA A 31 6.69 3.27 -12.46
N LYS A 32 5.44 2.85 -12.24
CA LYS A 32 4.52 2.35 -13.28
C LYS A 32 3.15 3.00 -13.18
N ARG A 33 3.12 4.33 -13.08
CA ARG A 33 1.89 5.11 -13.23
C ARG A 33 1.27 4.85 -14.62
N ARG A 34 -0.05 4.68 -14.65
CA ARG A 34 -0.82 4.47 -15.87
C ARG A 34 -1.06 5.82 -16.54
N GLU A 35 -0.93 5.86 -17.86
CA GLU A 35 -1.35 7.02 -18.65
C GLU A 35 -2.85 7.32 -18.47
N LYS A 36 -3.66 6.26 -18.37
CA LYS A 36 -5.09 6.36 -18.07
C LYS A 36 -5.44 5.53 -16.83
N PRO A 37 -5.99 6.17 -15.77
CA PRO A 37 -6.35 5.46 -14.55
C PRO A 37 -7.49 4.48 -14.81
N ILE A 38 -7.63 3.50 -13.92
CA ILE A 38 -8.72 2.52 -14.02
C ILE A 38 -10.06 3.22 -13.75
N LYS A 39 -10.86 3.42 -14.80
CA LYS A 39 -12.22 3.94 -14.73
C LYS A 39 -13.19 2.76 -14.62
N GLY A 40 -13.64 2.44 -13.41
CA GLY A 40 -14.65 1.40 -13.17
C GLY A 40 -14.43 0.56 -11.92
N ILE A 41 -15.07 -0.62 -11.92
CA ILE A 41 -15.06 -1.56 -10.79
C ILE A 41 -13.69 -2.21 -10.64
N ILE A 42 -13.13 -2.15 -9.42
CA ILE A 42 -11.97 -2.94 -9.04
C ILE A 42 -12.45 -4.29 -8.52
N TRP A 43 -12.07 -5.36 -9.20
CA TRP A 43 -12.40 -6.72 -8.79
C TRP A 43 -11.38 -7.26 -7.80
N LYS A 44 -11.83 -7.94 -6.74
CA LYS A 44 -10.95 -8.62 -5.77
C LYS A 44 -9.98 -9.60 -6.45
N LYS A 45 -10.42 -10.26 -7.54
CA LYS A 45 -9.55 -11.16 -8.33
C LYS A 45 -8.35 -10.46 -8.97
N SER A 46 -8.48 -9.17 -9.30
CA SER A 46 -7.39 -8.38 -9.87
C SER A 46 -6.36 -8.05 -8.79
N LEU A 47 -6.80 -7.69 -7.59
CA LEU A 47 -5.92 -7.42 -6.45
C LEU A 47 -5.11 -8.65 -6.01
N ARG A 48 -5.66 -9.86 -6.20
CA ARG A 48 -4.93 -11.12 -5.95
C ARG A 48 -3.73 -11.36 -6.89
N LYS A 49 -3.62 -10.64 -8.00
CA LYS A 49 -2.46 -10.77 -8.90
C LYS A 49 -1.28 -9.91 -8.47
N ILE A 50 -1.48 -9.01 -7.52
CA ILE A 50 -0.47 -8.06 -7.09
C ILE A 50 0.45 -8.72 -6.06
N ASN A 51 1.75 -8.75 -6.37
CA ASN A 51 2.80 -9.24 -5.49
C ASN A 51 3.66 -8.09 -4.92
N PHE A 52 3.53 -6.88 -5.44
CA PHE A 52 4.32 -5.73 -5.04
C PHE A 52 3.44 -4.48 -4.92
N ILE A 53 3.55 -3.78 -3.79
CA ILE A 53 2.86 -2.52 -3.51
C ILE A 53 3.88 -1.48 -3.08
N SER A 54 3.84 -0.31 -3.70
CA SER A 54 4.57 0.88 -3.28
C SER A 54 3.62 2.08 -3.27
N ILE A 55 3.52 2.73 -2.11
CA ILE A 55 2.68 3.92 -1.89
C ILE A 55 3.58 5.05 -1.42
N ASN A 56 3.48 6.19 -2.10
CA ASN A 56 4.06 7.45 -1.64
C ASN A 56 2.96 8.30 -1.02
N PHE A 57 3.03 8.53 0.28
CA PHE A 57 2.08 9.36 1.01
C PHE A 57 2.17 10.83 0.60
N LYS A 58 3.30 11.27 0.05
CA LYS A 58 3.45 12.63 -0.47
C LYS A 58 2.66 12.87 -1.74
N ASP A 59 2.65 11.88 -2.65
CA ASP A 59 1.91 11.95 -3.92
C ASP A 59 0.41 11.69 -3.75
N TYR A 60 0.10 10.68 -2.93
CA TYR A 60 -1.24 10.15 -2.85
C TYR A 60 -2.01 10.68 -1.65
N HIS A 61 -1.36 11.16 -0.58
CA HIS A 61 -2.02 11.63 0.63
C HIS A 61 -2.96 10.58 1.27
N VAL A 62 -2.62 9.29 1.12
CA VAL A 62 -3.33 8.18 1.78
C VAL A 62 -3.25 8.36 3.29
N LYS A 63 -4.38 8.24 3.99
CA LYS A 63 -4.49 8.42 5.44
C LYS A 63 -4.82 7.12 6.18
N ASP A 64 -5.42 6.14 5.51
CA ASP A 64 -5.72 4.82 6.07
C ASP A 64 -5.22 3.69 5.14
N ILE A 65 -4.28 2.89 5.65
CA ILE A 65 -3.70 1.75 4.94
C ILE A 65 -4.43 0.42 5.18
N THR A 66 -5.58 0.42 5.87
CA THR A 66 -6.38 -0.78 6.18
C THR A 66 -6.63 -1.65 4.94
N ASP A 67 -6.83 -1.01 3.78
CA ASP A 67 -7.12 -1.69 2.53
C ASP A 67 -5.95 -2.47 1.93
N LEU A 68 -4.73 -2.38 2.50
CA LEU A 68 -3.63 -3.32 2.19
C LEU A 68 -4.06 -4.77 2.41
N ALA A 69 -4.98 -5.02 3.35
CA ALA A 69 -5.53 -6.34 3.60
C ALA A 69 -6.28 -6.94 2.40
N LEU A 70 -6.66 -6.16 1.39
CA LEU A 70 -7.31 -6.64 0.16
C LEU A 70 -6.34 -7.41 -0.75
N PHE A 71 -5.03 -7.20 -0.63
CA PHE A 71 -3.99 -7.73 -1.52
C PHE A 71 -3.40 -9.04 -1.01
N LYS A 72 -4.16 -10.13 -1.13
CA LYS A 72 -3.87 -11.42 -0.47
C LYS A 72 -2.54 -12.10 -0.84
N ASN A 73 -1.96 -11.76 -1.98
CA ASN A 73 -0.74 -12.39 -2.51
C ASN A 73 0.48 -11.46 -2.51
N VAL A 74 0.39 -10.30 -1.86
CA VAL A 74 1.52 -9.36 -1.79
C VAL A 74 2.72 -10.00 -1.09
N GLU A 75 3.90 -9.78 -1.66
CA GLU A 75 5.19 -10.23 -1.12
C GLU A 75 6.04 -9.09 -0.59
N THR A 76 5.90 -7.90 -1.20
CA THR A 76 6.65 -6.70 -0.82
C THR A 76 5.72 -5.50 -0.71
N ILE A 77 5.80 -4.82 0.42
CA ILE A 77 5.15 -3.54 0.69
C ILE A 77 6.23 -2.49 0.93
N ILE A 78 6.16 -1.38 0.22
CA ILE A 78 7.00 -0.21 0.42
C ILE A 78 6.08 0.98 0.70
N LEU A 79 6.27 1.62 1.84
CA LEU A 79 5.54 2.82 2.25
C LEU A 79 6.56 3.94 2.39
N THR A 80 6.37 5.03 1.65
CA THR A 80 7.35 6.13 1.60
C THR A 80 6.67 7.48 1.76
N TYR A 81 7.42 8.46 2.22
CA TYR A 81 7.11 9.86 2.04
C TYR A 81 8.33 10.58 1.47
N MET A 82 8.39 10.69 0.15
CA MET A 82 9.53 11.30 -0.54
C MET A 82 9.06 12.09 -1.76
N GLY A 83 9.71 13.22 -2.06
CA GLY A 83 9.51 13.91 -3.33
C GLY A 83 10.25 13.24 -4.48
N ASP A 84 10.15 13.83 -5.67
CA ASP A 84 10.88 13.37 -6.86
C ASP A 84 12.40 13.63 -6.77
N ASN A 85 12.84 14.50 -5.85
CA ASN A 85 14.24 14.90 -5.66
C ASN A 85 14.71 14.60 -4.22
N GLU A 86 16.01 14.29 -4.06
CA GLU A 86 16.64 14.00 -2.76
C GLU A 86 16.59 15.18 -1.76
N GLU A 87 16.37 16.40 -2.23
CA GLU A 87 16.26 17.58 -1.36
C GLU A 87 14.83 17.76 -0.80
N ASP A 88 13.84 17.09 -1.39
CA ASP A 88 12.44 17.18 -1.01
C ASP A 88 12.03 16.01 -0.10
N ILE A 89 12.93 15.71 0.85
CA ILE A 89 12.79 14.70 1.89
C ILE A 89 12.31 15.39 3.16
N GLY A 90 11.10 15.05 3.59
CA GLY A 90 10.57 15.39 4.91
C GLY A 90 10.10 14.13 5.60
N ILE A 91 9.68 14.22 6.86
CA ILE A 91 9.05 13.11 7.58
C ILE A 91 7.54 13.25 7.47
N TYR A 92 6.83 12.17 7.15
CA TYR A 92 5.36 12.17 7.25
C TYR A 92 4.96 12.11 8.72
N GLU A 93 4.45 13.22 9.23
CA GLU A 93 4.10 13.41 10.64
C GLU A 93 2.65 12.99 10.97
N GLU A 94 1.87 12.49 10.01
CA GLU A 94 0.51 12.01 10.29
C GLU A 94 0.58 10.87 11.29
N GLU A 95 0.14 11.18 12.51
CA GLU A 95 0.07 10.21 13.58
C GLU A 95 -0.91 9.13 13.16
N ASN A 96 -0.57 7.86 13.43
CA ASN A 96 -1.44 6.71 13.22
C ASN A 96 -1.53 6.15 11.79
N ILE A 97 -0.76 6.65 10.82
CA ILE A 97 -0.74 6.06 9.47
C ILE A 97 -0.34 4.56 9.48
N LEU A 98 0.49 4.16 10.45
CA LEU A 98 0.93 2.77 10.62
C LEU A 98 0.10 1.97 11.64
N ASP A 99 -0.94 2.52 12.25
CA ASP A 99 -1.75 1.84 13.28
C ASP A 99 -2.41 0.57 12.79
N ASN A 100 -2.76 0.53 11.50
CA ASN A 100 -3.39 -0.62 10.88
C ASN A 100 -2.41 -1.54 10.15
N LEU A 101 -1.09 -1.34 10.31
CA LEU A 101 -0.09 -2.17 9.65
C LEU A 101 -0.19 -3.64 10.09
N TYR A 102 -0.54 -3.93 11.34
CA TYR A 102 -0.77 -5.29 11.85
C TYR A 102 -1.75 -6.12 11.00
N LEU A 103 -2.64 -5.50 10.20
CA LEU A 103 -3.54 -6.23 9.32
C LEU A 103 -2.79 -7.01 8.22
N VAL A 104 -1.59 -6.55 7.84
CA VAL A 104 -0.75 -7.25 6.86
C VAL A 104 -0.09 -8.51 7.41
N LYS A 105 -0.09 -8.70 8.74
CA LYS A 105 0.34 -9.94 9.42
C LYS A 105 -0.33 -11.20 8.88
N LYS A 106 -1.58 -11.06 8.42
CA LYS A 106 -2.39 -12.15 7.86
C LYS A 106 -2.01 -12.52 6.42
N LEU A 107 -1.12 -11.77 5.78
CA LEU A 107 -0.69 -11.98 4.40
C LEU A 107 0.42 -13.05 4.37
N LYS A 108 0.05 -14.26 3.95
CA LYS A 108 0.93 -15.44 4.00
C LYS A 108 2.22 -15.31 3.17
N ASN A 109 2.18 -14.50 2.12
CA ASN A 109 3.29 -14.35 1.19
C ASN A 109 4.18 -13.15 1.49
N LEU A 110 3.81 -12.32 2.50
CA LEU A 110 4.53 -11.10 2.81
C LEU A 110 5.93 -11.43 3.35
N ARG A 111 6.95 -11.05 2.59
CA ARG A 111 8.37 -11.34 2.85
C ARG A 111 9.17 -10.09 3.15
N ARG A 112 8.68 -8.92 2.74
CA ARG A 112 9.39 -7.65 2.89
C ARG A 112 8.43 -6.49 3.16
N VAL A 113 8.78 -5.68 4.15
CA VAL A 113 8.16 -4.39 4.43
C VAL A 113 9.27 -3.36 4.52
N GLN A 114 9.13 -2.25 3.80
CA GLN A 114 10.07 -1.15 3.83
C GLN A 114 9.31 0.14 4.13
N LEU A 115 9.80 0.90 5.10
CA LEU A 115 9.24 2.17 5.54
C LEU A 115 10.33 3.23 5.36
N TYR A 116 10.03 4.28 4.61
CA TYR A 116 10.99 5.35 4.30
C TYR A 116 10.38 6.71 4.66
N HIS A 117 11.05 7.46 5.54
CA HIS A 117 10.68 8.81 5.99
C HIS A 117 9.30 8.89 6.65
N LEU A 118 8.98 7.90 7.50
CA LEU A 118 7.72 7.81 8.24
C LEU A 118 8.00 7.81 9.74
N LYS A 119 7.17 8.54 10.50
CA LYS A 119 7.18 8.44 11.96
C LYS A 119 6.74 7.04 12.39
N ILE A 120 7.62 6.31 13.07
CA ILE A 120 7.32 4.97 13.59
C ILE A 120 6.71 5.08 14.98
N ASN A 121 5.44 4.73 15.11
CA ASN A 121 4.70 4.75 16.37
C ASN A 121 4.36 3.34 16.91
N ASN A 122 4.66 2.27 16.16
CA ASN A 122 4.33 0.88 16.49
C ASN A 122 5.53 -0.07 16.28
N ASP A 123 5.50 -1.24 16.90
CA ASP A 123 6.49 -2.31 16.64
C ASP A 123 6.18 -3.00 15.29
N VAL A 124 6.72 -2.40 14.23
CA VAL A 124 6.58 -2.88 12.85
C VAL A 124 7.02 -4.34 12.70
N LYS A 125 8.01 -4.79 13.48
CA LYS A 125 8.50 -6.17 13.40
C LYS A 125 7.52 -7.15 14.04
N ALA A 126 6.87 -6.79 15.14
CA ALA A 126 5.79 -7.58 15.75
C ALA A 126 4.54 -7.67 14.85
N ASP A 127 4.27 -6.62 14.09
CA ASP A 127 3.19 -6.57 13.09
C ASP A 127 3.51 -7.39 11.85
N CYS A 128 4.79 -7.47 11.47
CA CYS A 128 5.26 -8.18 10.28
C CYS A 128 6.30 -9.26 10.62
N PRO A 129 5.96 -10.26 11.46
CA PRO A 129 6.95 -11.18 12.04
C PRO A 129 7.68 -12.02 10.97
N ASN A 130 6.98 -12.39 9.90
CA ASN A 130 7.50 -13.22 8.81
C ASN A 130 8.20 -12.41 7.71
N ALA A 131 8.17 -11.08 7.77
CA ALA A 131 8.78 -10.21 6.78
C ALA A 131 10.13 -9.67 7.28
N ARG A 132 11.05 -9.44 6.35
CA ARG A 132 12.19 -8.55 6.60
C ARG A 132 11.68 -7.12 6.64
N VAL A 133 11.95 -6.42 7.72
CA VAL A 133 11.54 -5.03 7.94
C VAL A 133 12.76 -4.13 7.75
N PHE A 134 12.60 -3.09 6.93
CA PHE A 134 13.60 -2.05 6.71
C PHE A 134 12.94 -0.71 7.04
N ILE A 135 13.62 0.10 7.84
CA ILE A 135 13.14 1.42 8.30
C ILE A 135 14.30 2.37 8.09
N ASP A 136 14.03 3.49 7.44
CA ASP A 136 14.97 4.58 7.13
C ASP A 136 14.23 5.93 7.17
#